data_AF-A0A7K2M9T5-F1
#
_entry.id   AF-A0A7K2M9T5-F1
#
_cell.length_a   1.000
_cell.length_b   1.000
_cell.length_c   1.000
_cell.angle_alpha   90.00
_cell.angle_beta   90.00
_cell.angle_gamma   90.00
#
_symmetry.space_group_name_H-M   'P 1'
#
loop_
_entity.id
_entity.type
_entity.pdbx_description
1 polymer ?
#
loop_
_entity_poly.entity_id
_entity_poly.type
_entity_poly.pdbx_seq_one_letter_code
_entity_poly.pdbx_strand_id
1 'polypeptide(L)'
;SRHPVFLTVHADGRRRYGYWQPLDAGTGKGGCYVALATDACDALYEAGRIALGEPLVDATRTTYRVRAAQAPAASRSAPRRTAQRWERAA
;
A
#
# COMPACT_ATOMS: atom_id res chain seq x y z
N SER A 1 -3.88 12.91 2.93
CA SER A 1 -3.35 11.67 3.53
C SER A 1 -3.49 10.54 2.51
N ARG A 2 -2.46 9.71 2.29
CA ARG A 2 -2.60 8.45 1.54
C ARG A 2 -2.57 7.32 2.56
N HIS A 3 -3.71 6.68 2.80
CA HIS A 3 -3.80 5.53 3.69
C HIS A 3 -3.25 4.29 2.96
N PRO A 4 -2.34 3.50 3.56
CA PRO A 4 -1.91 2.26 2.97
C PRO A 4 -3.09 1.30 2.78
N VAL A 5 -3.18 0.73 1.58
CA VAL A 5 -4.18 -0.28 1.23
C VAL A 5 -3.54 -1.66 1.28
N PHE A 6 -4.29 -2.63 1.78
CA PHE A 6 -3.89 -4.03 1.85
C PHE A 6 -4.96 -4.91 1.22
N LEU A 7 -4.50 -5.99 0.59
CA LEU A 7 -5.33 -7.13 0.19
C LEU A 7 -5.07 -8.25 1.20
N THR A 8 -6.12 -8.78 1.81
CA THR A 8 -6.06 -10.03 2.56
C THR A 8 -6.78 -11.11 1.77
N VAL A 9 -6.09 -12.21 1.51
CA VAL A 9 -6.65 -13.44 0.93
C VAL A 9 -6.73 -14.47 2.06
N HIS A 10 -7.94 -14.92 2.37
CA HIS A 10 -8.17 -15.95 3.36
C HIS A 10 -7.93 -17.34 2.78
N ALA A 11 -7.71 -18.34 3.64
CA ALA A 11 -7.55 -19.74 3.24
C ALA A 11 -8.75 -20.31 2.45
N ASP A 12 -9.95 -19.75 2.64
CA ASP A 12 -11.16 -20.10 1.87
C ASP A 12 -11.22 -19.42 0.48
N GLY A 13 -10.19 -18.67 0.09
CA GLY A 13 -10.12 -17.92 -1.16
C GLY A 13 -10.81 -16.56 -1.11
N ARG A 14 -11.47 -16.19 -0.01
CA ARG A 14 -12.11 -14.87 0.12
C ARG A 14 -11.06 -13.77 0.11
N ARG A 15 -11.26 -12.79 -0.77
CA ARG A 15 -10.42 -11.60 -0.89
C ARG A 15 -11.09 -10.40 -0.23
N ARG A 16 -10.32 -9.57 0.46
CA ARG A 16 -10.79 -8.29 1.00
C ARG A 16 -9.70 -7.23 0.85
N TYR A 17 -10.05 -6.16 0.16
CA TYR A 17 -9.25 -4.95 0.09
C TYR A 17 -9.69 -3.97 1.19
N GLY A 18 -8.73 -3.27 1.81
CA GLY A 18 -9.06 -2.27 2.81
C GLY A 18 -7.88 -1.43 3.28
N TYR A 19 -8.19 -0.42 4.07
CA TYR A 19 -7.20 0.46 4.71
C TYR A 19 -7.59 0.74 6.16
N TRP A 20 -6.58 1.07 6.98
CA TRP A 20 -6.81 1.51 8.34
C TRP A 20 -7.27 2.97 8.37
N GLN A 21 -8.45 3.21 8.94
CA GLN A 21 -8.93 4.54 9.27
C GLN A 21 -8.53 4.86 10.72
N PRO A 22 -7.64 5.85 10.95
CA PRO A 22 -7.29 6.28 12.30
C PRO A 22 -8.51 6.77 13.08
N LEU A 23 -8.45 6.65 14.40
CA LEU A 23 -9.46 7.23 15.28
C LEU A 23 -9.37 8.75 15.25
N ASP A 24 -10.49 9.42 14.97
CA ASP A 24 -10.68 10.85 15.10
C ASP A 24 -11.18 11.16 16.51
N ALA A 25 -10.37 11.88 17.28
CA ALA A 25 -10.69 12.23 18.67
C ALA A 25 -11.83 13.26 18.79
N GLY A 26 -12.09 14.07 17.76
CA GLY A 26 -13.15 15.07 17.78
C GLY A 26 -14.53 14.48 17.51
N THR A 27 -14.60 13.43 16.67
CA THR A 27 -15.86 12.77 16.31
C THR A 27 -16.06 11.41 16.97
N GLY A 28 -15.02 10.82 17.56
CA GLY A 28 -15.02 9.48 18.12
C GLY A 28 -15.09 8.36 17.07
N LYS A 29 -14.93 8.68 15.78
CA LYS A 29 -15.08 7.74 14.67
C LYS A 29 -13.73 7.27 14.13
N GLY A 30 -13.69 6.06 13.58
CA GLY A 30 -12.46 5.44 13.06
C GLY A 30 -11.93 4.37 14.00
N GLY A 31 -10.63 4.10 13.94
CA GLY A 31 -10.02 2.98 14.66
C GLY A 31 -10.42 1.62 14.08
N CYS A 32 -10.73 1.56 12.79
CA CYS A 32 -11.23 0.36 12.12
C CYS A 32 -10.63 0.20 10.72
N TYR A 33 -10.77 -1.02 10.18
CA TYR A 33 -10.49 -1.28 8.78
C TYR A 33 -11.72 -0.94 7.93
N VAL A 34 -11.53 -0.04 6.98
CA VAL A 34 -12.54 0.29 5.97
C VAL A 34 -12.36 -0.63 4.79
N ALA A 35 -13.43 -1.31 4.39
CA ALA A 35 -13.44 -2.17 3.21
C ALA A 35 -13.53 -1.34 1.92
N LEU A 36 -12.83 -1.78 0.89
CA LEU A 36 -12.97 -1.29 -0.47
C LEU A 36 -13.78 -2.29 -1.30
N ALA A 37 -14.44 -1.79 -2.35
CA ALA A 37 -15.14 -2.63 -3.32
C ALA A 37 -14.13 -3.59 -3.99
N THR A 38 -14.33 -4.88 -3.77
CA THR A 38 -13.33 -5.91 -4.14
C THR A 38 -13.27 -6.09 -5.65
N ASP A 39 -14.42 -6.09 -6.32
CA ASP A 39 -14.56 -6.10 -7.77
C ASP A 39 -13.81 -4.95 -8.47
N ALA A 40 -13.92 -3.73 -7.95
CA ALA A 40 -13.21 -2.57 -8.49
C ALA A 40 -11.69 -2.70 -8.29
N CYS A 41 -11.23 -3.19 -7.14
CA CYS A 41 -9.82 -3.42 -6.90
C CYS A 41 -9.26 -4.55 -7.77
N ASP A 42 -10.02 -5.62 -7.96
CA ASP A 42 -9.65 -6.72 -8.86
C ASP A 42 -9.51 -6.21 -10.30
N ALA A 43 -10.48 -5.43 -10.80
CA ALA A 43 -10.40 -4.83 -12.13
C ALA A 43 -9.16 -3.93 -12.31
N LEU A 44 -8.76 -3.19 -11.26
CA LEU A 44 -7.52 -2.40 -11.28
C LEU A 44 -6.26 -3.27 -11.30
N TYR A 45 -6.28 -4.41 -10.60
CA TYR A 45 -5.17 -5.35 -10.58
C TYR A 45 -5.01 -6.03 -11.95
N GLU A 46 -6.10 -6.53 -12.53
CA GLU A 46 -6.12 -7.12 -13.87
C GLU A 46 -5.69 -6.12 -14.95
N ALA A 47 -6.09 -4.84 -14.81
CA ALA A 47 -5.64 -3.77 -15.70
C ALA A 47 -4.18 -3.34 -15.47
N GLY A 48 -3.44 -3.97 -14.55
CA GLY A 48 -2.06 -3.63 -14.21
C GLY A 48 -1.89 -2.23 -13.60
N ARG A 49 -2.97 -1.64 -13.08
CA ARG A 49 -2.99 -0.28 -12.49
C ARG A 49 -2.56 -0.28 -11.03
N ILE A 50 -2.69 -1.42 -10.36
CA ILE A 50 -2.17 -1.66 -9.03
C ILE A 50 -1.35 -2.94 -9.02
N ALA A 51 -0.39 -3.01 -8.10
CA ALA A 51 0.47 -4.16 -7.90
C ALA A 51 0.45 -4.60 -6.42
N LEU A 52 0.63 -5.90 -6.21
CA LEU A 52 0.79 -6.49 -4.90
C LEU A 52 2.28 -6.52 -4.55
N GLY A 53 2.63 -6.06 -3.36
CA GLY A 53 3.97 -6.20 -2.80
C GLY A 53 4.21 -7.60 -2.23
N GLU A 54 5.27 -7.71 -1.43
CA GLU A 54 5.66 -8.96 -0.77
C GLU A 54 4.49 -9.56 0.05
N PRO A 55 4.20 -10.87 -0.09
CA PRO A 55 3.25 -11.56 0.75
C PRO A 55 3.71 -11.63 2.21
N LEU A 56 2.82 -11.29 3.12
CA LEU A 56 2.91 -11.66 4.54
C LEU A 56 1.95 -12.82 4.80
N VAL A 57 2.50 -14.01 5.04
CA VAL A 57 1.72 -15.25 5.21
C VAL A 57 1.51 -15.53 6.70
N ASP A 58 0.25 -15.63 7.11
CA ASP A 58 -0.21 -16.14 8.40
C ASP A 58 -0.83 -17.54 8.19
N ALA A 59 -1.05 -18.30 9.27
CA ALA A 59 -1.64 -19.65 9.19
C ALA A 59 -3.00 -19.72 8.45
N THR A 60 -3.79 -18.64 8.48
CA THR A 60 -5.16 -18.63 7.96
C THR A 60 -5.38 -17.65 6.80
N ARG A 61 -4.34 -16.89 6.41
CA ARG A 61 -4.46 -15.81 5.42
C ARG A 61 -3.10 -15.35 4.90
N THR A 62 -3.11 -14.75 3.72
CA THR A 62 -1.98 -14.01 3.17
C THR A 62 -2.38 -12.55 2.99
N THR A 63 -1.53 -11.63 3.43
CA THR A 63 -1.76 -10.20 3.27
C THR A 63 -0.70 -9.59 2.35
N TYR A 64 -1.15 -8.77 1.40
CA TYR A 64 -0.32 -8.06 0.44
C TYR A 64 -0.49 -6.56 0.62
N ARG A 65 0.61 -5.81 0.59
CA ARG A 65 0.52 -4.35 0.46
C ARG A 65 0.16 -3.99 -0.97
N VAL A 66 -0.90 -3.22 -1.16
CA VAL A 66 -1.32 -2.73 -2.47
C VAL A 66 -0.60 -1.42 -2.77
N ARG A 67 -0.02 -1.33 -3.97
CA ARG A 67 0.63 -0.12 -4.49
C ARG A 67 0.00 0.25 -5.82
N ALA A 68 -0.03 1.54 -6.14
CA ALA A 68 -0.25 1.95 -7.52
C ALA A 68 0.91 1.41 -8.37
N ALA A 69 0.61 0.78 -9.50
CA ALA A 69 1.63 0.42 -10.46
C ALA A 69 2.28 1.70 -10.96
N GLN A 70 3.62 1.76 -10.90
CA GLN A 70 4.35 2.84 -11.54
C GLN A 70 4.23 2.59 -13.03
N ALA A 71 3.78 3.59 -13.80
CA ALA A 71 3.95 3.54 -15.25
C ALA A 71 5.43 3.23 -15.52
N PRO A 72 5.77 2.34 -16.49
CA PRO A 72 7.15 2.00 -16.76
C PRO A 72 7.93 3.29 -16.93
N ALA A 73 8.80 3.58 -15.96
CA ALA A 73 9.65 4.74 -16.03
C ALA A 73 10.58 4.48 -17.21
N ALA A 74 10.46 5.26 -18.28
CA ALA A 74 11.60 5.47 -19.17
C ALA A 74 12.78 5.79 -18.24
N SER A 75 13.77 4.91 -18.23
CA SER A 75 14.88 4.83 -17.28
C SER A 75 15.45 6.21 -17.00
N ARG A 76 15.04 6.79 -15.87
CA ARG A 76 15.57 8.07 -15.41
C ARG A 76 16.78 7.76 -14.57
N SER A 77 17.94 7.64 -15.22
CA SER A 77 19.24 7.57 -14.55
C SER A 77 19.31 8.67 -13.50
N ALA A 78 19.38 8.28 -12.23
CA ALA A 78 19.56 9.23 -11.14
C ALA A 78 20.94 9.90 -11.28
N PRO A 79 21.05 11.24 -11.24
CA PRO A 79 22.36 11.86 -11.10
C PRO A 79 22.93 11.48 -9.73
N ARG A 80 24.14 10.93 -9.74
CA ARG A 80 24.95 10.64 -8.54
C ARG A 80 25.02 11.90 -7.71
N ARG A 81 24.33 11.93 -6.57
CA ARG A 81 24.44 12.99 -5.59
C ARG A 81 25.83 12.90 -4.95
N THR A 82 26.77 13.68 -5.48
CA THR A 82 28.06 13.98 -4.88
C THR A 82 27.85 14.51 -3.47
N ALA A 83 28.72 14.04 -2.56
CA ALA A 83 28.71 14.35 -1.15
C ALA A 83 28.65 15.86 -0.89
N GLN A 84 27.60 16.32 -0.20
CA GLN A 84 27.63 17.61 0.49
C GLN A 84 27.82 17.33 1.98
N ARG A 85 29.11 17.35 2.33
CA ARG A 85 29.65 17.59 3.67
C ARG A 85 29.02 18.88 4.22
N TRP A 86 28.10 18.74 5.16
CA TRP A 86 27.74 19.80 6.08
C TRP A 86 28.20 19.35 7.47
N GLU A 87 29.22 20.00 8.00
CA GLU A 87 29.43 20.03 9.44
C GLU A 87 30.19 21.33 9.72
N ARG A 88 29.46 22.24 10.37
CA ARG A 88 30.00 23.41 11.06
C ARG A 88 29.96 23.12 12.56
N ALA A 89 30.97 23.66 13.25
CA ALA A 89 31.07 23.98 14.67
C ALA A 89 31.53 22.87 15.63
N ALA A 90 32.76 23.00 16.16
CA ALA A 90 33.03 23.69 17.42
C ALA A 90 34.45 24.27 17.40
#